data_AF-A0A2P1PZG2-F1
#
_entry.id   AF-A0A2P1PZG2-F1
#
_cell.length_a   1.000
_cell.length_b   1.000
_cell.length_c   1.000
_cell.angle_alpha   90.00
_cell.angle_beta   90.00
_cell.angle_gamma   90.00
#
_symmetry.space_group_name_H-M   'P 1'
#
loop_
_entity.id
_entity.type
_entity.pdbx_description
1 polymer ?
#
loop_
_entity_poly.entity_id
_entity_poly.type
_entity_poly.pdbx_seq_one_letter_code
_entity_poly.pdbx_strand_id
1 'polypeptide(L)'
;MAANAPVEPRPNKHQDKTRVNMGGLLSKGAKDTAPKVCGQQPCMCRNCDPGRPNQPQIGTDPPGRRTDRQCYSYPSVTPGAPSMKRTLISAVLLLTLLAPAVAATPEEDAIERRHAIFELIAFNVGTMGGMVREKIPFDQTEFKKRALNAAFMAQMLDEHWPKGSDKGGTDAKPDIWENEADFRAKLKSFQDQANSLYKASKTGTLETLKPEFGKLIEQCKGCHDQYKAD
;
A
#
# COMPACT_ATOMS: atom_id res chain seq x y z
N MET A 1 -43.08 41.16 -16.89
CA MET A 1 -42.60 41.14 -15.50
C MET A 1 -43.45 40.14 -14.71
N ALA A 2 -42.90 38.96 -14.44
CA ALA A 2 -43.50 37.97 -13.54
C ALA A 2 -42.39 37.54 -12.58
N ALA A 3 -42.60 37.80 -11.29
CA ALA A 3 -41.64 37.52 -10.23
C ALA A 3 -41.79 36.06 -9.77
N ASN A 4 -40.68 35.32 -9.74
CA ASN A 4 -40.59 33.97 -9.18
C ASN A 4 -40.51 34.03 -7.65
N ALA A 5 -41.39 33.30 -6.97
CA ALA A 5 -41.35 33.07 -5.53
C ALA A 5 -40.29 32.00 -5.16
N PRO A 6 -39.72 32.02 -3.94
CA PRO A 6 -38.69 31.08 -3.51
C PRO A 6 -39.29 29.73 -3.07
N VAL A 7 -38.60 28.64 -3.41
CA VAL A 7 -38.93 27.26 -3.02
C VAL A 7 -38.29 26.94 -1.68
N GLU A 8 -39.10 26.64 -0.65
CA GLU A 8 -38.62 26.13 0.64
C GLU A 8 -38.25 24.64 0.59
N PRO A 9 -37.23 24.18 1.35
CA PRO A 9 -36.86 22.78 1.42
C PRO A 9 -37.76 21.97 2.37
N ARG A 10 -38.18 20.77 1.90
CA ARG A 10 -38.97 19.81 2.70
C ARG A 10 -38.13 19.14 3.81
N PRO A 11 -38.69 18.90 5.01
CA PRO A 11 -37.96 18.29 6.12
C PRO A 11 -37.72 16.78 5.93
N ASN A 12 -36.48 16.35 6.14
CA ASN A 12 -36.05 14.95 6.09
C ASN A 12 -36.46 14.20 7.36
N LYS A 13 -37.40 13.26 7.22
CA LYS A 13 -37.96 12.45 8.32
C LYS A 13 -37.18 11.14 8.49
N HIS A 14 -35.88 11.19 8.81
CA HIS A 14 -35.11 10.01 9.22
C HIS A 14 -33.89 10.37 10.09
N GLN A 15 -34.14 10.97 11.25
CA GLN A 15 -33.20 10.92 12.37
C GLN A 15 -33.98 10.83 13.69
N ASP A 16 -34.15 9.61 14.20
CA ASP A 16 -34.26 9.34 15.63
C ASP A 16 -34.17 7.82 15.85
N LYS A 17 -33.63 7.42 17.00
CA LYS A 17 -33.42 6.06 17.55
C LYS A 17 -32.06 5.42 17.27
N THR A 18 -31.06 5.86 18.03
CA THR A 18 -30.24 4.98 18.89
C THR A 18 -29.41 5.81 19.86
N ARG A 19 -30.06 6.31 20.91
CA ARG A 19 -29.38 6.82 22.11
C ARG A 19 -29.34 5.68 23.12
N VAL A 20 -28.23 4.95 23.19
CA VAL A 20 -28.02 3.93 24.23
C VAL A 20 -27.15 4.52 25.34
N ASN A 21 -27.70 4.39 26.53
CA ASN A 21 -27.30 4.89 27.82
C ASN A 21 -25.97 4.27 28.29
N MET A 22 -24.93 5.08 28.53
CA MET A 22 -23.69 4.67 29.19
C MET A 22 -23.75 5.07 30.66
N GLY A 23 -24.21 4.14 31.50
CA GLY A 23 -24.21 4.31 32.95
C GLY A 23 -24.45 2.98 33.65
N GLY A 24 -23.39 2.44 34.26
CA GLY A 24 -23.47 1.34 35.20
C GLY A 24 -22.69 0.09 34.78
N LEU A 25 -21.52 -0.10 35.39
CA LEU A 25 -21.08 -1.35 36.04
C LEU A 25 -19.59 -1.25 36.33
N LEU A 26 -19.29 -0.63 37.47
CA LEU A 26 -18.04 -0.82 38.19
C LEU A 26 -18.07 -2.18 38.90
N SER A 27 -16.89 -2.81 38.90
CA SER A 27 -16.42 -3.80 39.87
C SER A 27 -16.93 -5.24 39.77
N LYS A 28 -16.05 -6.12 39.26
CA LYS A 28 -15.66 -7.40 39.90
C LYS A 28 -14.38 -7.92 39.25
N GLY A 29 -13.38 -8.16 40.09
CA GLY A 29 -12.01 -8.44 39.68
C GLY A 29 -11.76 -9.82 39.08
N ALA A 30 -10.67 -9.89 38.31
CA ALA A 30 -9.91 -11.09 38.00
C ALA A 30 -8.44 -10.64 37.98
N LYS A 31 -7.73 -10.74 39.10
CA LYS A 31 -6.77 -11.82 39.36
C LYS A 31 -5.81 -12.06 38.20
N ASP A 32 -4.66 -11.39 38.32
CA ASP A 32 -3.32 -11.78 37.90
C ASP A 32 -3.24 -13.15 37.23
N THR A 33 -3.04 -13.17 35.91
CA THR A 33 -2.46 -14.32 35.24
C THR A 33 -1.25 -13.85 34.43
N ALA A 34 -0.07 -14.15 35.00
CA ALA A 34 1.21 -14.06 34.31
C ALA A 34 1.21 -14.94 33.04
N PRO A 35 1.97 -14.58 32.00
CA PRO A 35 2.09 -15.40 30.80
C PRO A 35 2.77 -16.73 31.15
N LYS A 36 2.06 -17.84 30.92
CA LYS A 36 2.64 -19.19 31.00
C LYS A 36 3.67 -19.34 29.87
N VAL A 37 4.93 -19.39 30.24
CA VAL A 37 6.04 -19.82 29.38
C VAL A 37 5.78 -21.29 29.02
N CYS A 38 5.32 -21.53 27.79
CA CYS A 38 5.38 -22.84 27.17
C CYS A 38 6.83 -23.05 26.68
N GLY A 39 7.32 -24.29 26.80
CA GLY A 39 8.74 -24.64 26.77
C GLY A 39 9.56 -24.07 25.61
N GLN A 40 10.86 -23.96 25.87
CA GLN A 40 11.88 -23.47 24.97
C GLN A 40 11.97 -24.30 23.67
N GLN A 41 11.24 -23.90 22.62
CA GLN A 41 11.62 -23.95 21.19
C GLN A 41 10.46 -23.48 20.30
N PRO A 42 10.70 -22.62 19.28
CA PRO A 42 9.62 -22.06 18.47
C PRO A 42 9.21 -23.02 17.35
N CYS A 43 8.21 -23.87 17.63
CA CYS A 43 7.42 -24.51 16.59
C CYS A 43 6.34 -23.51 16.14
N MET A 44 6.50 -22.90 14.97
CA MET A 44 5.44 -22.07 14.37
C MET A 44 4.29 -22.96 13.88
N CYS A 45 3.35 -23.25 14.77
CA CYS A 45 2.05 -23.79 14.38
C CYS A 45 1.22 -22.66 13.75
N ARG A 46 1.16 -22.62 12.41
CA ARG A 46 0.12 -21.87 11.70
C ARG A 46 -1.23 -22.55 11.98
N ASN A 47 -2.18 -21.73 12.42
CA ASN A 47 -3.62 -22.00 12.60
C ASN A 47 -4.02 -22.77 13.88
N CYS A 48 -4.17 -22.02 14.97
CA CYS A 48 -5.03 -22.42 16.09
C CYS A 48 -6.19 -21.41 16.19
N ASP A 49 -7.37 -21.81 15.72
CA ASP A 49 -8.65 -21.13 15.98
C ASP A 49 -9.18 -21.61 17.34
N PRO A 50 -9.44 -20.71 18.32
CA PRO A 50 -9.83 -21.10 19.68
C PRO A 50 -11.26 -21.64 19.81
N GLY A 51 -12.02 -21.80 18.71
CA GLY A 51 -13.45 -22.11 18.74
C GLY A 51 -13.92 -23.53 18.38
N ARG A 52 -13.06 -24.53 18.11
CA ARG A 52 -13.53 -25.89 17.73
C ARG A 52 -13.06 -27.02 18.65
N PRO A 53 -13.97 -27.90 19.12
CA PRO A 53 -13.60 -29.14 19.77
C PRO A 53 -13.00 -30.13 18.75
N ASN A 54 -11.92 -30.77 19.20
CA ASN A 54 -11.06 -31.73 18.53
C ASN A 54 -11.84 -32.86 17.82
N GLN A 55 -11.87 -32.85 16.48
CA GLN A 55 -12.25 -34.00 15.66
C GLN A 55 -11.21 -34.14 14.54
N PRO A 56 -10.52 -35.29 14.42
CA PRO A 56 -9.54 -35.52 13.36
C PRO A 56 -10.28 -35.61 12.02
N GLN A 57 -10.02 -34.65 11.13
CA GLN A 57 -10.48 -34.74 9.75
C GLN A 57 -9.64 -35.82 9.04
N ILE A 58 -10.26 -36.96 8.73
CA ILE A 58 -9.71 -37.95 7.80
C ILE A 58 -9.76 -37.30 6.42
N GLY A 59 -8.62 -36.71 6.01
CA GLY A 59 -8.45 -36.10 4.70
C GLY A 59 -8.52 -37.16 3.61
N THR A 60 -9.46 -37.00 2.69
CA THR A 60 -9.46 -37.66 1.38
C THR A 60 -8.58 -36.84 0.43
N ASP A 61 -7.27 -36.89 0.66
CA ASP A 61 -6.31 -36.31 -0.28
C ASP A 61 -6.18 -37.20 -1.54
N PRO A 62 -6.20 -36.63 -2.75
CA PRO A 62 -5.94 -37.37 -3.97
C PRO A 62 -4.47 -37.86 -4.04
N PRO A 63 -4.20 -39.04 -4.64
CA PRO A 63 -2.87 -39.62 -4.66
C PRO A 63 -1.98 -38.83 -5.63
N GLY A 64 -0.90 -38.24 -5.14
CA GLY A 64 0.08 -37.60 -6.04
C GLY A 64 1.00 -36.54 -5.46
N ARG A 65 0.96 -36.23 -4.17
CA ARG A 65 1.94 -35.31 -3.57
C ARG A 65 2.90 -36.07 -2.64
N ARG A 66 4.16 -36.14 -3.07
CA ARG A 66 5.30 -36.71 -2.33
C ARG A 66 5.33 -36.13 -0.91
N THR A 67 5.03 -36.95 0.08
CA THR A 67 5.24 -36.66 1.49
C THR A 67 6.62 -37.16 1.92
N ASP A 68 7.68 -36.71 1.26
CA ASP A 68 9.03 -36.86 1.80
C ASP A 68 9.38 -35.56 2.52
N ARG A 69 8.71 -35.35 3.65
CA ARG A 69 9.20 -34.44 4.68
C ARG A 69 10.37 -35.16 5.34
N GLN A 70 11.49 -35.15 4.65
CA GLN A 70 12.74 -35.73 5.11
C GLN A 70 13.21 -34.89 6.30
N CYS A 71 12.98 -35.41 7.50
CA CYS A 71 13.57 -34.91 8.73
C CYS A 71 15.08 -35.03 8.58
N TYR A 72 15.74 -33.96 8.14
CA TYR A 72 17.19 -33.85 8.27
C TYR A 72 17.52 -33.75 9.75
N SER A 73 18.00 -34.85 10.31
CA SER A 73 18.67 -34.86 11.61
C SER A 73 19.92 -33.99 11.49
N TYR A 74 19.89 -32.79 12.06
CA TYR A 74 21.10 -32.00 12.23
C TYR A 74 22.02 -32.76 13.19
N PRO A 75 23.28 -33.06 12.83
CA PRO A 75 24.24 -33.57 13.80
C PRO A 75 24.43 -32.50 14.87
N SER A 76 24.21 -32.87 16.13
CA SER A 76 24.51 -32.03 17.28
C SER A 76 26.03 -31.82 17.35
N VAL A 77 26.51 -30.73 16.76
CA VAL A 77 27.87 -30.24 17.00
C VAL A 77 27.91 -29.75 18.44
N THR A 78 28.58 -30.50 19.31
CA THR A 78 28.93 -30.04 20.65
C THR A 78 30.02 -28.98 20.50
N PRO A 79 29.79 -27.71 20.91
CA PRO A 79 30.87 -26.74 20.93
C PRO A 79 31.87 -27.15 22.01
N GLY A 80 33.09 -27.52 21.59
CA GLY A 80 34.20 -27.75 22.51
C GLY A 80 34.43 -26.50 23.37
N ALA A 81 34.69 -26.72 24.66
CA ALA A 81 34.90 -25.65 25.63
C ALA A 81 36.00 -24.65 25.13
N PRO A 82 35.72 -23.33 25.08
CA PRO A 82 36.69 -22.37 24.60
C PRO A 82 37.84 -22.22 25.59
N SER A 83 39.06 -22.42 25.10
CA SER A 83 40.30 -22.11 25.82
C SER A 83 40.37 -20.62 26.16
N MET A 84 40.51 -20.31 27.45
CA MET A 84 40.42 -18.98 28.08
C MET A 84 41.38 -17.91 27.52
N LYS A 85 42.37 -18.29 26.71
CA LYS A 85 43.33 -17.35 26.08
C LYS A 85 42.88 -16.85 24.71
N ARG A 86 41.87 -17.46 24.09
CA ARG A 86 41.30 -17.05 22.79
C ARG A 86 40.08 -16.14 22.92
N THR A 87 39.53 -16.00 24.13
CA THR A 87 38.32 -15.23 24.41
C THR A 87 38.55 -13.71 24.46
N LEU A 88 39.80 -13.24 24.55
CA LEU A 88 40.10 -11.81 24.62
C LEU A 88 40.23 -11.13 23.24
N ILE A 89 40.46 -11.89 22.17
CA ILE A 89 40.59 -11.34 20.81
C ILE A 89 39.21 -11.23 20.13
N SER A 90 38.26 -12.07 20.49
CA SER A 90 36.92 -12.06 19.91
C SER A 90 36.01 -10.93 20.43
N ALA A 91 36.35 -10.27 21.54
CA ALA A 91 35.55 -9.19 22.11
C ALA A 91 35.84 -7.81 21.47
N VAL A 92 37.03 -7.60 20.91
CA VAL A 92 37.44 -6.31 20.33
C VAL A 92 36.95 -6.14 18.89
N LEU A 93 36.74 -7.24 18.15
CA LEU A 93 36.21 -7.22 16.78
C LEU A 93 34.71 -6.96 16.70
N LEU A 94 33.96 -7.07 17.80
CA LEU A 94 32.52 -6.79 17.85
C LEU A 94 32.18 -5.31 18.08
N LEU A 95 33.16 -4.45 18.41
CA LEU A 95 32.92 -3.03 18.70
C LEU A 95 32.98 -2.10 17.48
N THR A 96 33.34 -2.59 16.29
CA THR A 96 33.55 -1.74 15.10
C THR A 96 32.35 -1.64 14.16
N LEU A 97 31.20 -2.28 14.48
CA LEU A 97 30.00 -2.25 13.62
C LEU A 97 28.91 -1.25 14.05
N LEU A 98 29.18 -0.32 14.97
CA LEU A 98 28.26 0.81 15.21
C LEU A 98 28.60 1.97 14.25
N ALA A 99 28.42 1.76 12.95
CA ALA A 99 28.19 2.88 12.06
C ALA A 99 26.83 3.49 12.42
N PRO A 100 26.71 4.80 12.65
CA PRO A 100 25.39 5.41 12.82
C PRO A 100 24.61 5.16 11.52
N ALA A 101 23.47 4.48 11.64
CA ALA A 101 22.50 4.46 10.55
C ALA A 101 22.07 5.91 10.32
N VAL A 102 22.50 6.50 9.20
CA VAL A 102 22.00 7.81 8.78
C VAL A 102 20.54 7.59 8.40
N ALA A 103 19.63 8.06 9.25
CA ALA A 103 18.21 8.01 8.95
C ALA A 103 17.94 8.93 7.75
N ALA A 104 17.12 8.45 6.81
CA ALA A 104 16.67 9.26 5.69
C ALA A 104 15.99 10.54 6.20
N THR A 105 16.25 11.65 5.51
CA THR A 105 15.54 12.91 5.77
C THR A 105 14.09 12.78 5.32
N PRO A 106 13.16 13.58 5.90
CA PRO A 106 11.77 13.62 5.44
C PRO A 106 11.63 13.89 3.94
N GLU A 107 12.54 14.67 3.35
CA GLU A 107 12.59 15.00 1.94
C GLU A 107 12.99 13.79 1.08
N GLU A 108 14.03 13.05 1.47
CA GLU A 108 14.44 11.80 0.82
C GLU A 108 13.33 10.75 0.87
N ASP A 109 12.70 10.59 2.04
CA ASP A 109 11.54 9.73 2.25
C ASP A 109 10.37 10.10 1.30
N ALA A 110 10.10 11.40 1.14
CA ALA A 110 9.05 11.88 0.25
C ALA A 110 9.38 11.61 -1.23
N ILE A 111 10.65 11.79 -1.62
CA ILE A 111 11.17 11.47 -2.96
C ILE A 111 10.97 9.99 -3.28
N GLU A 112 11.42 9.10 -2.40
CA GLU A 112 11.29 7.66 -2.59
C GLU A 112 9.83 7.23 -2.73
N ARG A 113 8.96 7.75 -1.86
CA ARG A 113 7.52 7.42 -1.88
C ARG A 113 6.85 7.89 -3.17
N ARG A 114 7.06 9.14 -3.62
CA ARG A 114 6.44 9.60 -4.88
C ARG A 114 6.95 8.82 -6.09
N HIS A 115 8.25 8.47 -6.13
CA HIS A 115 8.79 7.63 -7.20
C HIS A 115 8.14 6.25 -7.21
N ALA A 116 8.02 5.60 -6.05
CA ALA A 116 7.36 4.30 -5.95
C ALA A 116 5.89 4.36 -6.38
N ILE A 117 5.17 5.41 -5.99
CA ILE A 117 3.77 5.62 -6.39
C ILE A 117 3.67 5.80 -7.92
N PHE A 118 4.52 6.65 -8.52
CA PHE A 118 4.53 6.86 -9.96
C PHE A 118 4.90 5.60 -10.75
N GLU A 119 5.84 4.79 -10.25
CA GLU A 119 6.21 3.52 -10.88
C GLU A 119 5.03 2.55 -10.92
N LEU A 120 4.29 2.42 -9.82
CA LEU A 120 3.11 1.58 -9.76
C LEU A 120 1.98 2.12 -10.65
N ILE A 121 1.80 3.44 -10.73
CA ILE A 121 0.87 4.07 -11.67
C ILE A 121 1.30 3.72 -13.11
N ALA A 122 2.58 3.89 -13.45
CA ALA A 122 3.13 3.64 -14.77
C ALA A 122 2.92 2.18 -15.21
N PHE A 123 3.13 1.22 -14.31
CA PHE A 123 2.84 -0.20 -14.58
C PHE A 123 1.36 -0.44 -14.95
N ASN A 124 0.41 0.13 -14.19
CA ASN A 124 -1.02 -0.05 -14.45
C ASN A 124 -1.45 0.67 -15.74
N VAL A 125 -0.98 1.90 -15.94
CA VAL A 125 -1.25 2.69 -17.16
C VAL A 125 -0.61 2.05 -18.40
N GLY A 126 0.59 1.49 -18.29
CA GLY A 126 1.28 0.77 -19.36
C GLY A 126 0.50 -0.45 -19.82
N THR A 127 -0.07 -1.22 -18.88
CA THR A 127 -0.94 -2.37 -19.19
C THR A 127 -2.19 -1.91 -19.96
N MET A 128 -2.89 -0.89 -19.46
CA MET A 128 -4.05 -0.31 -20.15
C MET A 128 -3.67 0.21 -21.55
N GLY A 129 -2.52 0.88 -21.66
CA GLY A 129 -2.00 1.40 -22.92
C GLY A 129 -1.60 0.32 -23.92
N GLY A 130 -1.24 -0.88 -23.45
CA GLY A 130 -1.06 -2.06 -24.30
C GLY A 130 -2.37 -2.51 -24.93
N MET A 131 -3.46 -2.55 -24.16
CA MET A 131 -4.80 -2.91 -24.64
C MET A 131 -5.35 -1.85 -25.61
N VAL A 132 -5.23 -0.56 -25.25
CA VAL A 132 -5.74 0.57 -26.06
C VAL A 132 -5.05 0.68 -27.41
N ARG A 133 -3.77 0.30 -27.46
CA ARG A 133 -2.97 0.25 -28.70
C ARG A 133 -2.99 -1.12 -29.37
N GLU A 134 -3.85 -2.03 -28.91
CA GLU A 134 -4.07 -3.36 -29.48
C GLU A 134 -2.79 -4.21 -29.56
N LYS A 135 -1.81 -3.92 -28.70
CA LYS A 135 -0.57 -4.72 -28.55
C LYS A 135 -0.79 -5.98 -27.72
N ILE A 136 -1.84 -5.97 -26.88
CA ILE A 136 -2.34 -7.12 -26.13
C ILE A 136 -3.88 -7.15 -26.26
N PRO A 137 -4.53 -8.32 -26.12
CA PRO A 137 -5.99 -8.41 -26.16
C PRO A 137 -6.66 -7.52 -25.12
N PHE A 138 -7.77 -6.88 -25.50
CA PHE A 138 -8.57 -6.10 -24.57
C PHE A 138 -9.34 -7.03 -23.63
N ASP A 139 -9.12 -6.85 -22.33
CA ASP A 139 -9.89 -7.48 -21.25
C ASP A 139 -10.49 -6.37 -20.40
N GLN A 140 -11.82 -6.26 -20.42
CA GLN A 140 -12.56 -5.22 -19.69
C GLN A 140 -12.38 -5.33 -18.17
N THR A 141 -12.34 -6.56 -17.62
CA THR A 141 -12.18 -6.79 -16.18
C THR A 141 -10.79 -6.34 -15.74
N GLU A 142 -9.78 -6.69 -16.53
CA GLU A 142 -8.41 -6.31 -16.26
C GLU A 142 -8.22 -4.80 -16.41
N PHE A 143 -8.73 -4.18 -17.48
CA PHE A 143 -8.66 -2.74 -17.69
C PHE A 143 -9.26 -1.98 -16.50
N LYS A 144 -10.45 -2.38 -16.05
CA LYS A 144 -11.10 -1.81 -14.87
C LYS A 144 -10.25 -1.94 -13.60
N LYS A 145 -9.61 -3.09 -13.39
CA LYS A 145 -8.70 -3.31 -12.25
C LYS A 145 -7.51 -2.35 -12.31
N ARG A 146 -6.89 -2.19 -13.47
CA ARG A 146 -5.76 -1.27 -13.68
C ARG A 146 -6.16 0.19 -13.49
N ALA A 147 -7.33 0.58 -14.01
CA ALA A 147 -7.86 1.92 -13.85
C ALA A 147 -8.15 2.23 -12.37
N LEU A 148 -8.73 1.29 -11.62
CA LEU A 148 -8.95 1.44 -10.18
C LEU A 148 -7.64 1.66 -9.42
N ASN A 149 -6.65 0.81 -9.67
CA ASN A 149 -5.35 0.91 -9.00
C ASN A 149 -4.70 2.28 -9.28
N ALA A 150 -4.66 2.69 -10.55
CA ALA A 150 -4.08 3.97 -10.95
C ALA A 150 -4.82 5.15 -10.28
N ALA A 151 -6.16 5.12 -10.27
CA ALA A 151 -6.98 6.16 -9.63
C ALA A 151 -6.73 6.27 -8.13
N PHE A 152 -6.61 5.14 -7.42
CA PHE A 152 -6.31 5.12 -5.99
C PHE A 152 -4.92 5.69 -5.70
N MET A 153 -3.90 5.22 -6.40
CA MET A 153 -2.52 5.67 -6.19
C MET A 153 -2.31 7.14 -6.55
N ALA A 154 -3.04 7.66 -7.55
CA ALA A 154 -2.99 9.08 -7.88
C ALA A 154 -3.36 9.99 -6.69
N GLN A 155 -4.27 9.53 -5.81
CA GLN A 155 -4.67 10.29 -4.61
C GLN A 155 -3.58 10.34 -3.53
N MET A 156 -2.60 9.45 -3.59
CA MET A 156 -1.53 9.40 -2.58
C MET A 156 -0.44 10.44 -2.85
N LEU A 157 -0.45 11.11 -4.00
CA LEU A 157 0.65 11.98 -4.42
C LEU A 157 0.70 13.32 -3.69
N ASP A 158 -0.39 13.80 -3.08
CA ASP A 158 -0.46 15.17 -2.53
C ASP A 158 0.58 15.46 -1.44
N GLU A 159 0.82 14.50 -0.55
CA GLU A 159 1.65 14.65 0.64
C GLU A 159 3.16 14.49 0.39
N HIS A 160 3.56 14.13 -0.84
CA HIS A 160 4.95 13.75 -1.16
C HIS A 160 5.77 14.87 -1.84
N TRP A 161 5.39 16.14 -1.59
CA TRP A 161 6.04 17.33 -2.16
C TRP A 161 6.48 18.37 -1.12
N PRO A 162 7.21 17.99 -0.06
CA PRO A 162 7.70 18.96 0.92
C PRO A 162 8.68 19.94 0.28
N LYS A 163 8.74 21.17 0.80
CA LYS A 163 9.74 22.17 0.39
C LYS A 163 11.15 21.62 0.60
N GLY A 164 12.07 21.90 -0.32
CA GLY A 164 13.45 21.38 -0.26
C GLY A 164 13.63 19.97 -0.82
N SER A 165 12.54 19.29 -1.22
CA SER A 165 12.64 18.01 -1.93
C SER A 165 12.83 18.17 -3.45
N ASP A 166 13.33 19.32 -3.90
CA ASP A 166 13.88 19.61 -5.24
C ASP A 166 15.33 19.14 -5.40
N LYS A 167 15.91 18.55 -4.36
CA LYS A 167 17.33 18.17 -4.28
C LYS A 167 17.50 16.67 -4.07
N GLY A 168 18.70 16.18 -4.37
CA GLY A 168 19.05 14.77 -4.22
C GLY A 168 18.58 13.92 -5.41
N GLY A 169 18.21 12.67 -5.16
CA GLY A 169 17.82 11.71 -6.20
C GLY A 169 16.42 11.96 -6.74
N THR A 170 16.14 13.14 -7.30
CA THR A 170 14.82 13.50 -7.83
C THR A 170 14.89 14.17 -9.20
N ASP A 171 13.89 13.89 -10.03
CA ASP A 171 13.66 14.57 -11.31
C ASP A 171 12.69 15.77 -11.17
N ALA A 172 12.30 16.13 -9.95
CA ALA A 172 11.41 17.26 -9.70
C ALA A 172 12.13 18.59 -9.97
N LYS A 173 11.63 19.39 -10.91
CA LYS A 173 12.18 20.73 -11.17
C LYS A 173 11.85 21.69 -10.01
N PRO A 174 12.74 22.63 -9.65
CA PRO A 174 12.46 23.67 -8.64
C PRO A 174 11.19 24.48 -8.91
N ASP A 175 10.83 24.64 -10.18
CA ASP A 175 9.62 25.32 -10.68
C ASP A 175 8.33 24.84 -10.03
N ILE A 176 8.28 23.59 -9.52
CA ILE A 176 7.13 23.06 -8.76
C ILE A 176 6.83 23.94 -7.54
N TRP A 177 7.87 24.35 -6.81
CA TRP A 177 7.72 25.16 -5.60
C TRP A 177 7.61 26.65 -5.89
N GLU A 178 8.08 27.10 -7.06
CA GLU A 178 7.88 28.47 -7.53
C GLU A 178 6.46 28.69 -8.07
N ASN A 179 5.86 27.66 -8.68
CA ASN A 179 4.54 27.69 -9.31
C ASN A 179 3.56 26.68 -8.66
N GLU A 180 3.59 26.58 -7.32
CA GLU A 180 2.87 25.52 -6.59
C GLU A 180 1.37 25.47 -6.94
N ALA A 181 0.72 26.62 -7.14
CA ALA A 181 -0.69 26.65 -7.51
C ALA A 181 -1.00 25.94 -8.84
N ASP A 182 -0.17 26.14 -9.87
CA ASP A 182 -0.32 25.47 -11.16
C ASP A 182 0.03 23.99 -11.07
N PHE A 183 1.10 23.64 -10.35
CA PHE A 183 1.46 22.25 -10.08
C PHE A 183 0.31 21.48 -9.40
N ARG A 184 -0.27 22.04 -8.34
CA ARG A 184 -1.40 21.42 -7.61
C ARG A 184 -2.64 21.31 -8.51
N ALA A 185 -2.90 22.29 -9.36
CA ALA A 185 -4.01 22.23 -10.32
C ALA A 185 -3.83 21.11 -11.34
N LYS A 186 -2.62 20.90 -11.87
CA LYS A 186 -2.30 19.79 -12.78
C LYS A 186 -2.37 18.44 -12.08
N LEU A 187 -1.83 18.33 -10.87
CA LEU A 187 -1.91 17.10 -10.07
C LEU A 187 -3.38 16.72 -9.81
N LYS A 188 -4.21 17.70 -9.43
CA LYS A 188 -5.64 17.49 -9.26
C LYS A 188 -6.33 17.08 -10.56
N SER A 189 -5.97 17.68 -11.70
CA SER A 189 -6.52 17.32 -13.01
C SER A 189 -6.18 15.88 -13.40
N PHE A 190 -4.94 15.43 -13.11
CA PHE A 190 -4.52 14.04 -13.27
C PHE A 190 -5.36 13.10 -12.38
N GLN A 191 -5.52 13.43 -11.10
CA GLN A 191 -6.33 12.67 -10.14
C GLN A 191 -7.80 12.53 -10.56
N ASP A 192 -8.41 13.63 -11.00
CA ASP A 192 -9.79 13.68 -11.47
C ASP A 192 -9.97 12.83 -12.74
N GLN A 193 -9.04 12.95 -13.70
CA GLN A 193 -9.08 12.16 -14.94
C GLN A 193 -8.85 10.67 -14.69
N ALA A 194 -7.96 10.30 -13.77
CA ALA A 194 -7.76 8.89 -13.38
C ALA A 194 -9.06 8.30 -12.79
N ASN A 195 -9.74 9.05 -11.93
CA ASN A 195 -11.06 8.67 -11.41
C ASN A 195 -12.14 8.60 -12.50
N SER A 196 -12.13 9.54 -13.45
CA SER A 196 -13.04 9.54 -14.60
C SER A 196 -12.85 8.27 -15.45
N LEU A 197 -11.59 7.94 -15.80
CA LEU A 197 -11.27 6.73 -16.55
C LEU A 197 -11.70 5.46 -15.80
N TYR A 198 -11.47 5.40 -14.49
CA TYR A 198 -11.97 4.28 -13.68
C TYR A 198 -13.50 4.17 -13.74
N LYS A 199 -14.24 5.27 -13.62
CA LYS A 199 -15.70 5.25 -13.74
C LYS A 199 -16.14 4.77 -15.12
N ALA A 200 -15.54 5.28 -16.19
CA ALA A 200 -15.81 4.85 -17.56
C ALA A 200 -15.52 3.35 -17.76
N SER A 201 -14.44 2.83 -17.16
CA SER A 201 -14.03 1.42 -17.27
C SER A 201 -15.04 0.42 -16.71
N LYS A 202 -16.00 0.86 -15.89
CA LYS A 202 -17.01 -0.04 -15.30
C LYS A 202 -17.97 -0.62 -16.34
N THR A 203 -18.23 0.13 -17.41
CA THR A 203 -19.19 -0.25 -18.46
C THR A 203 -18.66 0.01 -19.88
N GLY A 204 -17.48 0.62 -20.03
CA GLY A 204 -16.93 0.99 -21.33
C GLY A 204 -16.43 -0.19 -22.15
N THR A 205 -16.47 -0.01 -23.48
CA THR A 205 -15.77 -0.83 -24.48
C THR A 205 -14.45 -0.17 -24.88
N LEU A 206 -13.60 -0.88 -25.61
CA LEU A 206 -12.33 -0.35 -26.12
C LEU A 206 -12.50 0.99 -26.84
N GLU A 207 -13.52 1.13 -27.68
CA GLU A 207 -13.82 2.34 -28.47
C GLU A 207 -14.12 3.53 -27.56
N THR A 208 -14.87 3.31 -26.48
CA THR A 208 -15.23 4.36 -25.51
C THR A 208 -14.09 4.69 -24.54
N LEU A 209 -13.21 3.72 -24.24
CA LEU A 209 -12.13 3.88 -23.27
C LEU A 209 -10.86 4.46 -23.89
N LYS A 210 -10.63 4.25 -25.18
CA LYS A 210 -9.49 4.82 -25.92
C LYS A 210 -9.38 6.36 -25.78
N PRO A 211 -10.44 7.16 -26.01
CA PRO A 211 -10.36 8.61 -25.81
C PRO A 211 -10.17 9.00 -24.34
N GLU A 212 -10.83 8.32 -23.39
CA GLU A 212 -10.65 8.59 -21.95
C GLU A 212 -9.24 8.26 -21.46
N PHE A 213 -8.63 7.20 -22.00
CA PHE A 213 -7.24 6.86 -21.75
C PHE A 213 -6.30 7.93 -22.35
N GLY A 214 -6.60 8.43 -23.55
CA GLY A 214 -5.86 9.53 -24.18
C GLY A 214 -5.81 10.77 -23.28
N LYS A 215 -6.97 11.19 -22.75
CA LYS A 215 -7.05 12.31 -21.79
C LYS A 215 -6.20 12.11 -20.55
N LEU A 216 -6.09 10.88 -20.03
CA LEU A 216 -5.21 10.57 -18.90
C LEU A 216 -3.73 10.78 -19.26
N ILE A 217 -3.31 10.31 -20.44
CA ILE A 217 -1.93 10.47 -20.92
C ILE A 217 -1.58 11.95 -21.14
N GLU A 218 -2.53 12.75 -21.61
CA GLU A 218 -2.37 14.21 -21.72
C GLU A 218 -2.07 14.86 -20.37
N GLN A 219 -2.67 14.38 -19.27
CA GLN A 219 -2.34 14.88 -17.93
C GLN A 219 -0.91 14.52 -17.51
N CYS A 220 -0.45 13.31 -17.83
CA CYS A 220 0.94 12.91 -17.58
C CYS A 220 1.92 13.84 -18.32
N LYS A 221 1.69 14.03 -19.62
CA LYS A 221 2.52 14.89 -20.46
C LYS A 221 2.50 16.34 -20.02
N GLY A 222 1.31 16.91 -19.78
CA GLY A 222 1.15 18.31 -19.41
C GLY A 222 1.80 18.70 -18.08
N CYS A 223 2.02 17.72 -17.18
CA CYS A 223 2.80 17.91 -15.96
C CYS A 223 4.31 17.69 -16.22
N HIS A 224 4.69 16.58 -16.86
CA HIS A 224 6.10 16.24 -17.06
C HIS A 224 6.85 17.25 -17.94
N ASP A 225 6.20 17.79 -18.97
CA ASP A 225 6.80 18.80 -19.86
C ASP A 225 7.29 20.04 -19.07
N GLN A 226 6.60 20.39 -17.99
CA GLN A 226 6.87 21.59 -17.21
C GLN A 226 7.67 21.30 -15.93
N TYR A 227 7.36 20.21 -15.23
CA TYR A 227 7.78 20.00 -13.84
C TYR A 227 8.72 18.81 -13.62
N LYS A 228 8.96 17.98 -14.63
CA LYS A 228 9.93 16.88 -14.57
C LYS A 228 11.18 17.23 -15.39
N ALA A 229 12.36 16.91 -14.88
CA ALA A 229 13.60 16.90 -15.65
C ALA A 229 13.51 15.86 -16.79
N ASP A 230 14.20 16.18 -17.89
CA ASP A 230 14.23 15.39 -19.13
C ASP A 230 14.87 14.01 -18.93
#